data_AF-A0A822CKD4-F1
#
_entry.id   AF-A0A822CKD4-F1
#
_cell.length_a   1.000
_cell.length_b   1.000
_cell.length_c   1.000
_cell.angle_alpha   90.00
_cell.angle_beta   90.00
_cell.angle_gamma   90.00
#
_symmetry.space_group_name_H-M   'P 1'
#
loop_
_entity.id
_entity.type
_entity.pdbx_description
1 polymer ?
#
loop_
_entity_poly.entity_id
_entity_poly.type
_entity_poly.pdbx_seq_one_letter_code
_entity_poly.pdbx_strand_id
1 'polypeptide(L)'
;VVYTTPSPNEPDTALEPNHTKFIFVDDKRQGEYGGEIEFRARLEHAISGNFFGTRSKAASGIESQTLTTPSLHPEQSDPVPVVLLVVEGGPNTLRTVYNAVFKHNIPAVFFEGTGRCCDLFAKAVRCYEEYTKTPEDVAETSQATQSPCPEEIKNKLREALNKELCEIGGVTNVSQASKDTSTSEKLTPIMETKSQEVDSIDYFESVYRCVTQRQKFLNIVSLNTKSPVEPDIDLTILKALLKATSGCSVNKTNEEQKHEQFRLALEWNRVDIVKNEIMKKDEDWTSTNLNDLFERALTNSRTEFVKLFLDHDFPLTDFI
;
A
#
# COMPACT_ATOMS: atom_id res chain seq x y z
N VAL A 1 -8.14 -35.03 -10.75
CA VAL A 1 -6.96 -34.14 -10.88
C VAL A 1 -5.75 -35.04 -10.85
N VAL A 2 -4.98 -35.08 -11.94
CA VAL A 2 -3.79 -35.92 -12.04
C VAL A 2 -2.67 -35.21 -11.28
N TYR A 3 -2.16 -35.82 -10.23
CA TYR A 3 -0.94 -35.36 -9.56
C TYR A 3 0.24 -35.77 -10.45
N THR A 4 0.70 -34.88 -11.31
CA THR A 4 2.00 -35.05 -11.95
C THR A 4 3.08 -34.76 -10.91
N THR A 5 3.91 -35.76 -10.63
CA THR A 5 5.14 -35.58 -9.85
C THR A 5 6.03 -34.55 -10.54
N PRO A 6 6.60 -33.58 -9.82
CA PRO A 6 7.50 -32.59 -10.42
C PRO A 6 8.64 -33.32 -11.14
N SER A 7 8.82 -32.99 -12.42
CA SER A 7 9.96 -33.43 -13.21
C SER A 7 11.23 -32.85 -12.56
N PRO A 8 12.30 -33.64 -12.34
CA PRO A 8 13.51 -33.17 -11.67
C PRO A 8 14.26 -32.04 -12.43
N ASN A 9 13.83 -31.71 -13.65
CA ASN A 9 14.47 -30.71 -14.52
C ASN A 9 13.58 -29.50 -14.86
N GLU A 10 12.37 -29.40 -14.32
CA GLU A 10 11.48 -28.24 -14.56
C GLU A 10 11.28 -27.47 -13.25
N PRO A 11 11.48 -26.14 -13.24
CA PRO A 11 11.34 -25.30 -12.06
C PRO A 11 9.86 -25.03 -11.74
N ASP A 12 9.05 -26.08 -11.70
CA ASP A 12 7.63 -26.00 -11.45
C ASP A 12 7.36 -26.08 -9.94
N THR A 13 6.54 -25.17 -9.44
CA THR A 13 6.10 -25.14 -8.04
C THR A 13 4.76 -25.84 -7.90
N ALA A 14 4.62 -26.69 -6.87
CA ALA A 14 3.36 -27.38 -6.59
C ALA A 14 2.28 -26.42 -6.05
N LEU A 15 1.01 -26.76 -6.28
CA LEU A 15 -0.13 -26.03 -5.72
C LEU A 15 -0.27 -26.31 -4.22
N GLU A 16 -0.67 -25.30 -3.45
CA GLU A 16 -0.86 -25.42 -2.01
C GLU A 16 -2.22 -26.07 -1.67
N PRO A 17 -2.25 -27.21 -0.94
CA PRO A 17 -3.47 -27.97 -0.69
C PRO A 17 -4.51 -27.28 0.20
N ASN A 18 -4.11 -26.28 0.99
CA ASN A 18 -5.02 -25.63 1.94
C ASN A 18 -5.90 -24.52 1.33
N HIS A 19 -5.77 -24.23 0.03
CA HIS A 19 -6.64 -23.26 -0.66
C HIS A 19 -8.02 -23.84 -1.01
N THR A 20 -9.06 -23.03 -0.84
CA THR A 20 -10.45 -23.40 -1.19
C THR A 20 -10.82 -23.10 -2.65
N LYS A 21 -10.10 -22.17 -3.29
CA LYS A 21 -10.33 -21.71 -4.66
C LYS A 21 -8.98 -21.42 -5.33
N PHE A 22 -8.93 -21.68 -6.64
CA PHE A 22 -7.76 -21.40 -7.48
C PHE A 22 -8.17 -20.54 -8.66
N ILE A 23 -7.34 -19.56 -9.01
CA ILE A 23 -7.45 -18.76 -10.23
C ILE A 23 -6.16 -18.95 -11.00
N PHE A 24 -6.26 -19.47 -12.23
CA PHE A 24 -5.11 -19.66 -13.10
C PHE A 24 -5.05 -18.52 -14.11
N VAL A 25 -3.89 -17.85 -14.17
CA VAL A 25 -3.63 -16.74 -15.08
C VAL A 25 -2.63 -17.22 -16.12
N ASP A 26 -3.02 -17.19 -17.39
CA ASP A 26 -2.17 -17.56 -18.51
C ASP A 26 -1.69 -16.30 -19.24
N ASP A 27 -0.38 -16.06 -19.20
CA ASP A 27 0.30 -14.99 -19.92
C ASP A 27 1.07 -15.49 -21.15
N LYS A 28 0.87 -16.76 -21.52
CA LYS A 28 1.50 -17.49 -22.64
C LYS A 28 3.01 -17.71 -22.48
N ARG A 29 3.63 -17.30 -21.38
CA ARG A 29 5.04 -17.60 -21.08
C ARG A 29 5.13 -18.90 -20.29
N GLN A 30 6.24 -19.63 -20.45
CA GLN A 30 6.47 -20.88 -19.73
C GLN A 30 7.77 -20.78 -18.93
N GLY A 31 7.77 -21.25 -17.70
CA GLY A 31 8.93 -21.22 -16.80
C GLY A 31 9.31 -19.83 -16.25
N GLU A 32 8.49 -18.80 -16.49
CA GLU A 32 8.70 -17.45 -15.98
C GLU A 32 7.70 -17.08 -14.88
N TYR A 33 8.19 -16.50 -13.79
CA TYR A 33 7.36 -16.03 -12.68
C TYR A 33 6.85 -14.59 -12.91
N GLY A 34 5.66 -14.29 -12.40
CA GLY A 34 5.12 -12.92 -12.32
C GLY A 34 4.09 -12.55 -13.40
N GLY A 35 3.60 -13.52 -14.17
CA GLY A 35 2.49 -13.31 -15.12
C GLY A 35 1.18 -12.91 -14.45
N GLU A 36 1.00 -13.29 -13.18
CA GLU A 36 -0.18 -13.01 -12.38
C GLU A 36 -0.22 -11.59 -11.79
N ILE A 37 0.92 -10.89 -11.70
CA ILE A 37 1.05 -9.64 -10.92
C ILE A 37 0.07 -8.56 -11.39
N GLU A 38 -0.07 -8.38 -12.70
CA GLU A 38 -0.98 -7.37 -13.26
C GLU A 38 -2.45 -7.78 -13.15
N PHE A 39 -2.74 -9.08 -13.25
CA PHE A 39 -4.09 -9.58 -12.99
C PHE A 39 -4.48 -9.36 -11.52
N ARG A 40 -3.59 -9.73 -10.59
CA ARG A 40 -3.77 -9.58 -9.15
C ARG A 40 -4.05 -8.13 -8.78
N ALA A 41 -3.23 -7.19 -9.28
CA ALA A 41 -3.42 -5.77 -9.02
C ALA A 41 -4.80 -5.25 -9.47
N ARG A 42 -5.25 -5.66 -10.66
CA ARG A 42 -6.57 -5.27 -11.18
C ARG A 42 -7.71 -5.90 -10.39
N LEU A 43 -7.56 -7.16 -9.97
CA LEU A 43 -8.56 -7.85 -9.16
C LEU A 43 -8.70 -7.19 -7.77
N GLU A 44 -7.58 -6.96 -7.08
CA GLU A 44 -7.56 -6.29 -5.78
C GLU A 44 -8.16 -4.88 -5.87
N HIS A 45 -7.83 -4.13 -6.92
CA HIS A 45 -8.42 -2.81 -7.15
C HIS A 45 -9.93 -2.89 -7.42
N ALA A 46 -10.40 -3.85 -8.21
CA ALA A 46 -11.82 -4.04 -8.49
C ALA A 46 -12.61 -4.41 -7.23
N ILE A 47 -12.04 -5.24 -6.34
CA ILE A 47 -12.64 -5.59 -5.05
C ILE A 47 -12.67 -4.39 -4.10
N SER A 48 -11.57 -3.61 -4.06
CA SER A 48 -11.49 -2.41 -3.23
C SER A 48 -12.45 -1.32 -3.68
N GLY A 49 -12.82 -1.31 -4.95
CA GLY A 49 -13.57 -0.22 -5.57
C GLY A 49 -12.86 1.12 -5.35
N ASN A 50 -13.59 2.09 -4.82
CA ASN A 50 -13.07 3.42 -4.49
C ASN A 50 -12.84 3.62 -2.99
N PHE A 51 -12.60 2.56 -2.19
CA PHE A 51 -12.41 2.70 -0.73
C PHE A 51 -11.38 3.77 -0.36
N PHE A 52 -10.22 3.74 -1.03
CA PHE A 52 -9.16 4.75 -0.89
C PHE A 52 -9.17 5.79 -2.01
N GLY A 53 -10.27 5.91 -2.77
CA GLY A 53 -10.39 6.78 -3.94
C GLY A 53 -9.55 6.35 -5.14
N THR A 54 -10.06 6.58 -6.35
CA THR A 54 -9.26 6.49 -7.59
C THR A 54 -8.52 7.80 -7.80
N ARG A 55 -7.29 7.74 -8.31
CA ARG A 55 -6.62 8.91 -8.89
C ARG A 55 -7.33 9.26 -10.20
N SER A 56 -8.48 9.93 -10.11
CA SER A 56 -9.14 10.53 -11.27
C SER A 56 -8.17 11.55 -11.85
N LYS A 57 -7.81 11.38 -13.13
CA LYS A 57 -7.10 12.40 -13.89
C LYS A 57 -7.99 13.66 -13.92
N ALA A 58 -7.81 14.55 -12.96
CA ALA A 58 -8.31 15.91 -13.06
C ALA A 58 -7.47 16.66 -14.11
N ALA A 59 -7.68 16.37 -15.40
CA ALA A 59 -7.23 17.17 -16.54
C ALA A 59 -7.77 16.64 -17.88
N SER A 60 -9.07 16.32 -17.98
CA SER A 60 -9.80 16.35 -19.24
C SER A 60 -11.28 16.18 -18.91
N GLY A 61 -12.11 17.15 -19.27
CA GLY A 61 -13.57 17.10 -19.11
C GLY A 61 -14.23 16.07 -20.04
N ILE A 62 -13.70 14.85 -20.06
CA ILE A 62 -14.25 13.69 -20.71
C ILE A 62 -14.35 12.66 -19.61
N GLU A 63 -15.58 12.38 -19.19
CA GLU A 63 -15.93 11.24 -18.35
C GLU A 63 -15.33 9.99 -18.98
N SER A 64 -14.18 9.55 -18.47
CA SER A 64 -13.60 8.30 -18.90
C SER A 64 -14.50 7.22 -18.34
N GLN A 65 -15.23 6.55 -19.23
CA GLN A 65 -15.95 5.30 -19.00
C GLN A 65 -14.94 4.28 -18.45
N THR A 66 -14.65 4.36 -17.16
CA THR A 66 -14.07 3.27 -16.40
C THR A 66 -15.20 2.30 -16.16
N LEU A 67 -14.94 1.00 -16.33
CA LEU A 67 -15.92 -0.06 -16.11
C LEU A 67 -16.47 0.05 -14.68
N THR A 68 -17.58 0.75 -14.53
CA THR A 68 -18.49 0.56 -13.41
C THR A 68 -18.98 -0.86 -13.54
N THR A 69 -18.57 -1.72 -12.60
CA THR A 69 -19.20 -3.02 -12.43
C THR A 69 -20.71 -2.81 -12.36
N PRO A 70 -21.53 -3.53 -13.13
CA PRO A 70 -22.98 -3.45 -12.98
C PRO A 70 -23.32 -4.07 -11.62
N SER A 71 -23.48 -3.23 -10.59
CA SER A 71 -24.04 -3.67 -9.32
C SER A 71 -25.54 -3.91 -9.54
N LEU A 72 -25.98 -5.13 -9.27
CA LEU A 72 -27.39 -5.54 -9.34
C LEU A 72 -28.25 -4.92 -8.22
N HIS A 73 -27.68 -4.10 -7.33
CA HIS A 73 -28.39 -3.27 -6.36
C HIS A 73 -27.72 -1.89 -6.23
N PRO A 74 -28.42 -0.76 -6.49
CA PRO A 74 -27.87 0.59 -6.35
C PRO A 74 -27.88 1.13 -4.91
N GLU A 75 -28.34 0.36 -3.93
CA GLU A 75 -28.32 0.77 -2.52
C GLU A 75 -27.03 0.30 -1.83
N GLN A 76 -26.14 1.26 -1.56
CA GLN A 76 -25.25 1.29 -0.38
C GLN A 76 -24.47 0.00 -0.03
N SER A 77 -23.77 -0.62 -0.98
CA SER A 77 -22.69 -1.53 -0.58
C SER A 77 -21.44 -0.73 -0.25
N ASP A 78 -21.13 -0.58 1.04
CA ASP A 78 -19.89 0.04 1.49
C ASP A 78 -18.68 -0.65 0.81
N PRO A 79 -17.69 0.11 0.31
CA PRO A 79 -16.54 -0.47 -0.36
C PRO A 79 -15.72 -1.36 0.60
N VAL A 80 -15.07 -2.39 0.07
CA VAL A 80 -14.31 -3.36 0.88
C VAL A 80 -12.87 -2.84 1.10
N PRO A 81 -12.41 -2.66 2.34
CA PRO A 81 -11.03 -2.30 2.60
C PRO A 81 -10.09 -3.46 2.22
N VAL A 82 -9.06 -3.16 1.45
CA VAL A 82 -8.00 -4.11 1.07
C VAL A 82 -6.67 -3.65 1.65
N VAL A 83 -5.88 -4.60 2.15
CA VAL A 83 -4.54 -4.37 2.70
C VAL A 83 -3.58 -5.41 2.13
N LEU A 84 -2.35 -5.01 1.81
CA LEU A 84 -1.29 -5.91 1.38
C LEU A 84 -0.39 -6.26 2.57
N LEU A 85 -0.23 -7.54 2.86
CA LEU A 85 0.76 -8.03 3.83
C LEU A 85 1.99 -8.55 3.08
N VAL A 86 3.17 -8.04 3.44
CA VAL A 86 4.45 -8.44 2.85
C VAL A 86 5.33 -9.01 3.94
N VAL A 87 5.51 -10.34 3.91
CA VAL A 87 6.37 -11.05 4.87
C VAL A 87 7.80 -11.08 4.38
N GLU A 88 8.05 -11.40 3.12
CA GLU A 88 9.37 -11.32 2.48
C GLU A 88 9.14 -11.01 1.00
N GLY A 89 10.17 -10.89 0.18
CA GLY A 89 9.93 -10.77 -1.26
C GLY A 89 11.16 -10.58 -2.12
N GLY A 90 10.99 -10.92 -3.39
CA GLY A 90 11.97 -10.69 -4.45
C GLY A 90 11.59 -9.50 -5.35
N PRO A 91 12.16 -9.41 -6.56
CA PRO A 91 11.89 -8.31 -7.50
C PRO A 91 10.42 -8.22 -7.93
N ASN A 92 9.76 -9.37 -8.12
CA ASN A 92 8.33 -9.43 -8.43
C ASN A 92 7.44 -8.94 -7.28
N THR A 93 7.91 -9.08 -6.03
CA THR A 93 7.22 -8.52 -4.86
C THR A 93 7.30 -6.99 -4.88
N LEU A 94 8.44 -6.39 -5.26
CA LEU A 94 8.56 -4.94 -5.44
C LEU A 94 7.55 -4.40 -6.45
N ARG A 95 7.38 -5.12 -7.58
CA ARG A 95 6.36 -4.78 -8.58
C ARG A 95 4.94 -4.86 -8.02
N THR A 96 4.66 -5.91 -7.25
CA THR A 96 3.35 -6.10 -6.60
C THR A 96 3.06 -4.96 -5.63
N VAL A 97 4.02 -4.60 -4.78
CA VAL A 97 3.92 -3.48 -3.83
C VAL A 97 3.71 -2.17 -4.56
N TYR A 98 4.47 -1.90 -5.62
CA TYR A 98 4.32 -0.68 -6.40
C TYR A 98 2.93 -0.58 -7.04
N ASN A 99 2.42 -1.66 -7.62
CA ASN A 99 1.06 -1.69 -8.16
C ASN A 99 0.01 -1.43 -7.06
N ALA A 100 0.09 -2.12 -5.92
CA ALA A 100 -0.84 -1.96 -4.81
C ALA A 100 -0.80 -0.54 -4.21
N VAL A 101 0.36 -0.11 -3.73
CA VAL A 101 0.54 1.13 -2.98
C VAL A 101 0.46 2.35 -3.88
N PHE A 102 1.24 2.36 -4.97
CA PHE A 102 1.41 3.56 -5.78
C PHE A 102 0.27 3.77 -6.77
N LYS A 103 -0.16 2.71 -7.47
CA LYS A 103 -1.21 2.82 -8.49
C LYS A 103 -2.63 2.75 -7.91
N HIS A 104 -2.85 1.88 -6.93
CA HIS A 104 -4.20 1.55 -6.45
C HIS A 104 -4.51 2.02 -5.03
N ASN A 105 -3.60 2.73 -4.37
CA ASN A 105 -3.79 3.27 -3.02
C ASN A 105 -4.11 2.18 -1.97
N ILE A 106 -3.57 0.98 -2.13
CA ILE A 106 -3.75 -0.12 -1.17
C ILE A 106 -2.63 -0.02 -0.13
N PRO A 107 -2.93 0.14 1.17
CA PRO A 107 -1.91 0.17 2.21
C PRO A 107 -1.17 -1.17 2.27
N ALA A 108 0.15 -1.10 2.50
CA ALA A 108 1.00 -2.25 2.68
C ALA A 108 1.60 -2.27 4.09
N VAL A 109 1.64 -3.47 4.68
CA VAL A 109 2.31 -3.76 5.95
C VAL A 109 3.52 -4.66 5.67
N PHE A 110 4.69 -4.21 6.08
CA PHE A 110 5.96 -4.91 5.92
C PHE A 110 6.45 -5.40 7.28
N PHE A 111 6.88 -6.65 7.33
CA PHE A 111 7.46 -7.23 8.53
C PHE A 111 8.98 -7.11 8.46
N GLU A 112 9.55 -6.10 9.10
CA GLU A 112 11.01 -5.94 9.20
C GLU A 112 11.63 -7.05 10.04
N GLY A 113 12.78 -7.54 9.59
CA GLY A 113 13.55 -8.63 10.19
C GLY A 113 13.40 -9.94 9.44
N THR A 114 12.52 -10.00 8.44
CA THR A 114 12.32 -11.18 7.58
C THR A 114 13.21 -11.17 6.34
N GLY A 115 13.85 -10.04 6.00
CA GLY A 115 14.77 -9.94 4.87
C GLY A 115 14.20 -9.36 3.58
N ARG A 116 15.11 -9.19 2.61
CA ARG A 116 14.86 -8.82 1.21
C ARG A 116 13.93 -7.59 1.06
N CYS A 117 12.80 -7.73 0.37
CA CYS A 117 11.84 -6.66 0.10
C CYS A 117 11.37 -5.93 1.37
N CYS A 118 11.16 -6.62 2.49
CA CYS A 118 10.64 -6.00 3.71
C CYS A 118 11.66 -5.09 4.36
N ASP A 119 12.89 -5.57 4.50
CA ASP A 119 13.99 -4.79 5.08
C ASP A 119 14.37 -3.62 4.17
N LEU A 120 14.28 -3.80 2.86
CA LEU A 120 14.43 -2.71 1.89
C LEU A 120 13.44 -1.57 2.15
N PHE A 121 12.15 -1.87 2.24
CA PHE A 121 11.14 -0.85 2.52
C PHE A 121 11.29 -0.25 3.92
N ALA A 122 11.61 -1.06 4.92
CA ALA A 122 11.85 -0.59 6.29
C ALA A 122 13.00 0.42 6.34
N LYS A 123 14.13 0.10 5.70
CA LYS A 123 15.27 1.00 5.60
C LYS A 123 14.95 2.24 4.77
N ALA A 124 14.27 2.09 3.63
CA ALA A 124 13.93 3.19 2.76
C ALA A 124 13.05 4.23 3.47
N VAL A 125 12.03 3.78 4.21
CA VAL A 125 11.16 4.64 5.02
C VAL A 125 11.96 5.36 6.10
N ARG A 126 12.81 4.66 6.85
CA ARG A 126 13.65 5.27 7.89
C ARG A 126 14.62 6.32 7.35
N CYS A 127 15.32 6.01 6.27
CA CYS A 127 16.22 6.95 5.61
C CYS A 127 15.47 8.18 5.14
N TYR A 128 14.30 8.01 4.51
CA TYR A 128 13.50 9.15 4.07
C TYR A 128 13.00 10.00 5.24
N GLU A 129 12.54 9.39 6.32
CA GLU A 129 12.15 10.10 7.55
C GLU A 129 13.33 10.87 8.14
N GLU A 130 14.52 10.27 8.21
CA GLU A 130 15.73 10.92 8.69
C GLU A 130 16.10 12.15 7.84
N TYR A 131 15.93 12.08 6.52
CA TYR A 131 16.22 13.20 5.61
C TYR A 131 15.11 14.26 5.55
N THR A 132 13.90 13.96 6.02
CA THR A 132 12.75 14.88 5.96
C THR A 132 12.35 15.48 7.30
N LYS A 133 12.96 15.06 8.42
CA LYS A 133 12.82 15.73 9.71
C LYS A 133 13.13 17.22 9.57
N THR A 134 12.14 18.06 9.87
CA THR A 134 12.32 19.51 9.96
C THR A 134 13.06 19.85 11.26
N PRO A 135 13.85 20.94 11.31
CA PRO A 135 14.59 21.35 12.51
C PRO A 135 13.72 21.76 13.71
N GLU A 136 12.39 21.70 13.64
CA GLU A 136 11.51 22.09 14.75
C GLU A 136 11.51 21.07 15.92
N ASP A 137 11.96 19.82 15.69
CA ASP A 137 12.07 18.78 16.72
C ASP A 137 13.49 18.61 17.29
N VAL A 138 14.47 19.40 16.84
CA VAL A 138 15.85 19.34 17.35
C VAL A 138 16.21 20.70 17.95
N ALA A 139 15.84 20.88 19.22
CA ALA A 139 16.37 21.97 20.01
C ALA A 139 17.92 21.92 20.00
N GLU A 140 18.51 23.03 19.56
CA GLU A 140 19.92 23.41 19.70
C GLU A 140 20.96 22.56 18.96
N THR A 141 21.17 22.86 17.67
CA THR A 141 22.53 23.14 17.18
C THR A 141 22.46 24.09 15.97
N SER A 142 23.07 25.26 16.14
CA SER A 142 23.19 26.31 15.14
C SER A 142 23.97 25.84 13.91
N GLN A 143 23.27 25.60 12.80
CA GLN A 143 23.76 25.83 11.43
C GLN A 143 22.57 25.82 10.47
N ALA A 144 22.37 26.95 9.77
CA ALA A 144 21.34 27.10 8.75
C ALA A 144 21.52 26.05 7.66
N THR A 145 20.67 25.02 7.65
CA THR A 145 20.59 24.03 6.59
C THR A 145 19.31 24.28 5.81
N GLN A 146 19.47 24.63 4.54
CA GLN A 146 18.38 24.74 3.57
C GLN A 146 17.60 23.41 3.52
N SER A 147 16.28 23.48 3.34
CA SER A 147 15.46 22.28 3.10
C SER A 147 16.13 21.41 2.02
N PRO A 148 16.35 20.11 2.27
CA PRO A 148 17.16 19.28 1.39
C PRO A 148 16.54 19.18 -0.01
N CYS A 149 17.38 19.33 -1.04
CA CYS A 149 16.95 19.23 -2.43
C CYS A 149 16.44 17.80 -2.73
N PRO A 150 15.32 17.62 -3.46
CA PRO A 150 14.79 16.29 -3.79
C PRO A 150 15.81 15.34 -4.43
N GLU A 151 16.72 15.87 -5.26
CA GLU A 151 17.78 15.09 -5.89
C GLU A 151 18.83 14.58 -4.89
N GLU A 152 19.11 15.34 -3.83
CA GLU A 152 20.03 14.91 -2.78
C GLU A 152 19.45 13.75 -1.97
N ILE A 153 18.16 13.83 -1.62
CA ILE A 153 17.43 12.75 -0.95
C ILE A 153 17.41 11.50 -1.83
N LYS A 154 17.13 11.67 -3.13
CA LYS A 154 17.13 10.57 -4.10
C LYS A 154 18.50 9.87 -4.17
N ASN A 155 19.59 10.63 -4.25
CA ASN A 155 20.95 10.07 -4.32
C ASN A 155 21.34 9.34 -3.03
N LYS A 156 21.10 9.94 -1.87
CA LYS A 156 21.35 9.31 -0.56
C LYS A 156 20.56 8.03 -0.37
N LEU A 157 19.27 8.05 -0.74
CA LEU A 157 18.42 6.87 -0.69
C LEU A 157 18.95 5.79 -1.65
N ARG A 158 19.40 6.16 -2.85
CA ARG A 158 19.97 5.21 -3.81
C ARG A 158 21.21 4.51 -3.27
N GLU A 159 22.11 5.28 -2.66
CA GLU A 159 23.31 4.74 -2.02
C GLU A 159 22.96 3.79 -0.86
N ALA A 160 22.05 4.21 0.02
CA ALA A 160 21.62 3.42 1.16
C ALA A 160 20.96 2.09 0.78
N LEU A 161 20.18 2.08 -0.32
CA LEU A 161 19.41 0.92 -0.77
C LEU A 161 20.15 0.04 -1.77
N ASN A 162 21.30 0.48 -2.31
CA ASN A 162 22.00 -0.23 -3.40
C ASN A 162 22.31 -1.69 -3.03
N LYS A 163 22.80 -1.92 -1.81
CA LYS A 163 23.13 -3.27 -1.32
C LYS A 163 21.90 -4.20 -1.33
N GLU A 164 20.80 -3.76 -0.74
CA GLU A 164 19.56 -4.56 -0.63
C GLU A 164 18.90 -4.78 -1.99
N LEU A 165 18.94 -3.77 -2.87
CA LEU A 165 18.47 -3.92 -4.25
C LEU A 165 19.28 -4.95 -5.03
N CYS A 166 20.61 -5.01 -4.83
CA CYS A 166 21.45 -6.05 -5.41
C CYS A 166 21.13 -7.44 -4.85
N GLU A 167 20.90 -7.55 -3.53
CA GLU A 167 20.54 -8.81 -2.87
C GLU A 167 19.16 -9.34 -3.33
N ILE A 168 18.21 -8.45 -3.61
CA ILE A 168 16.88 -8.80 -4.13
C ILE A 168 16.95 -9.17 -5.63
N GLY A 169 17.72 -8.42 -6.41
CA GLY A 169 17.74 -8.47 -7.88
C GLY A 169 18.44 -9.68 -8.51
N GLY A 170 19.34 -10.35 -7.80
CA GLY A 170 20.04 -11.54 -8.31
C GLY A 170 20.87 -11.36 -9.60
N VAL A 171 20.97 -10.15 -10.16
CA VAL A 171 21.75 -9.85 -11.38
C VAL A 171 22.34 -8.44 -11.30
N THR A 172 23.67 -8.38 -11.37
CA THR A 172 24.45 -7.17 -11.62
C THR A 172 24.15 -6.64 -13.02
N ASN A 173 23.49 -5.48 -13.11
CA ASN A 173 23.69 -4.61 -14.27
C ASN A 173 24.66 -3.50 -13.88
N VAL A 174 25.94 -3.87 -13.94
CA VAL A 174 27.02 -2.93 -14.21
C VAL A 174 26.85 -2.52 -15.67
N SER A 175 26.12 -1.43 -15.93
CA SER A 175 26.40 -0.63 -17.13
C SER A 175 27.57 0.28 -16.78
N GLN A 176 28.76 -0.31 -16.79
CA GLN A 176 30.00 0.43 -16.92
C GLN A 176 29.98 1.14 -18.27
N ALA A 177 30.35 2.41 -18.20
CA ALA A 177 30.74 3.19 -19.36
C ALA A 177 31.87 2.48 -20.12
N SER A 178 31.63 2.15 -21.38
CA SER A 178 32.69 1.98 -22.37
C SER A 178 32.44 2.97 -23.50
N LYS A 179 33.27 4.01 -23.51
CA LYS A 179 33.70 4.66 -24.75
C LYS A 179 34.31 3.58 -25.63
N ASP A 180 33.93 3.54 -26.91
CA ASP A 180 34.87 3.40 -28.02
C ASP A 180 34.17 3.62 -29.37
N THR A 181 35.00 3.99 -30.34
CA THR A 181 34.76 4.86 -31.49
C THR A 181 34.52 4.06 -32.79
N SER A 182 33.63 4.54 -33.68
CA SER A 182 33.50 4.32 -35.15
C SER A 182 33.58 2.88 -35.71
N THR A 183 32.68 2.41 -36.60
CA THR A 183 32.68 2.74 -38.05
C THR A 183 31.43 2.15 -38.74
N SER A 184 30.93 2.88 -39.75
CA SER A 184 29.76 2.62 -40.62
C SER A 184 29.88 1.37 -41.52
N GLU A 185 28.77 0.63 -41.75
CA GLU A 185 28.26 0.31 -43.11
C GLU A 185 26.84 -0.34 -43.12
N LYS A 186 26.21 -0.33 -44.29
CA LYS A 186 24.78 -0.17 -44.60
C LYS A 186 23.93 -1.46 -44.74
N LEU A 187 22.64 -1.29 -44.34
CA LEU A 187 21.35 -1.72 -44.96
C LEU A 187 21.01 -3.20 -45.23
N THR A 188 19.89 -3.66 -44.64
CA THR A 188 18.66 -4.08 -45.37
C THR A 188 17.42 -3.91 -44.48
N PRO A 189 16.21 -3.65 -45.05
CA PRO A 189 15.00 -3.35 -44.27
C PRO A 189 14.07 -4.56 -44.17
N ILE A 190 13.71 -4.98 -42.96
CA ILE A 190 12.65 -5.98 -42.75
C ILE A 190 11.72 -5.49 -41.63
N MET A 191 10.56 -4.99 -42.06
CA MET A 191 9.25 -5.01 -41.41
C MET A 191 9.26 -4.86 -39.88
N GLU A 192 8.98 -3.63 -39.44
CA GLU A 192 8.64 -3.28 -38.06
C GLU A 192 7.43 -4.09 -37.57
N THR A 193 7.68 -5.25 -37.00
CA THR A 193 6.81 -5.80 -35.97
C THR A 193 6.95 -4.90 -34.75
N LYS A 194 5.86 -4.21 -34.38
CA LYS A 194 5.72 -3.48 -33.11
C LYS A 194 6.01 -4.46 -31.96
N SER A 195 7.27 -4.54 -31.55
CA SER A 195 7.68 -5.17 -30.31
C SER A 195 7.07 -4.36 -29.17
N GLN A 196 6.17 -4.99 -28.40
CA GLN A 196 5.67 -4.42 -27.17
C GLN A 196 6.87 -4.11 -26.25
N GLU A 197 6.94 -2.88 -25.79
CA GLU A 197 7.94 -2.40 -24.82
C GLU A 197 7.91 -3.31 -23.59
N VAL A 198 9.00 -4.02 -23.35
CA VAL A 198 9.22 -4.72 -22.08
C VAL A 198 9.48 -3.63 -21.04
N ASP A 199 8.47 -3.33 -20.21
CA ASP A 199 8.56 -2.42 -19.06
C ASP A 199 9.71 -2.88 -18.14
N SER A 200 10.93 -2.39 -18.40
CA SER A 200 12.05 -2.52 -17.48
C SER A 200 11.78 -1.60 -16.29
N ILE A 201 11.06 -2.13 -15.30
CA ILE A 201 10.72 -1.40 -14.09
C ILE A 201 12.03 -1.16 -13.31
N ASP A 202 12.42 0.11 -13.18
CA ASP A 202 13.47 0.48 -12.24
C ASP A 202 12.94 0.26 -10.81
N TYR A 203 13.47 -0.77 -10.15
CA TYR A 203 13.12 -1.14 -8.78
C TYR A 203 13.39 0.01 -7.81
N PHE A 204 14.47 0.75 -8.01
CA PHE A 204 14.78 1.90 -7.17
C PHE A 204 13.73 3.00 -7.34
N GLU A 205 13.37 3.34 -8.57
CA GLU A 205 12.36 4.37 -8.83
C GLU A 205 11.00 3.97 -8.25
N SER A 206 10.66 2.68 -8.31
CA SER A 206 9.44 2.14 -7.71
C SER A 206 9.38 2.35 -6.20
N VAL A 207 10.47 2.01 -5.50
CA VAL A 207 10.59 2.19 -4.04
C VAL A 207 10.62 3.68 -3.69
N TYR A 208 11.43 4.47 -4.38
CA TYR A 208 11.55 5.92 -4.18
C TYR A 208 10.19 6.61 -4.28
N ARG A 209 9.40 6.30 -5.32
CA ARG A 209 8.06 6.88 -5.50
C ARG A 209 7.08 6.47 -4.40
N CYS A 210 7.12 5.22 -3.95
CA CYS A 210 6.29 4.77 -2.84
C CYS A 210 6.63 5.52 -1.55
N VAL A 211 7.91 5.63 -1.23
CA VAL A 211 8.38 6.26 0.02
C VAL A 211 8.12 7.76 0.02
N THR A 212 8.41 8.45 -1.08
CA THR A 212 8.28 9.92 -1.17
C THR A 212 6.84 10.41 -1.35
N GLN A 213 6.02 9.68 -2.12
CA GLN A 213 4.67 10.15 -2.48
C GLN A 213 3.56 9.46 -1.70
N ARG A 214 3.83 8.29 -1.10
CA ARG A 214 2.84 7.42 -0.46
C ARG A 214 3.25 6.92 0.92
N GLN A 215 4.03 7.69 1.67
CA GLN A 215 4.50 7.31 3.01
C GLN A 215 3.36 6.86 3.96
N LYS A 216 2.18 7.47 3.88
CA LYS A 216 1.01 7.09 4.70
C LYS A 216 0.48 5.67 4.43
N PHE A 217 0.80 5.09 3.28
CA PHE A 217 0.39 3.73 2.88
C PHE A 217 1.44 2.67 3.24
N LEU A 218 2.62 3.09 3.69
CA LEU A 218 3.69 2.20 4.12
C LEU A 218 3.65 2.06 5.64
N ASN A 219 3.56 0.82 6.11
CA ASN A 219 3.50 0.50 7.54
C ASN A 219 4.55 -0.58 7.84
N ILE A 220 5.47 -0.30 8.76
CA ILE A 220 6.58 -1.18 9.10
C ILE A 220 6.34 -1.78 10.49
N VAL A 221 6.43 -3.11 10.59
CA VAL A 221 6.35 -3.88 11.83
C VAL A 221 7.67 -4.55 12.07
N SER A 222 8.38 -4.15 13.12
CA SER A 222 9.63 -4.79 13.52
C SER A 222 9.35 -6.07 14.29
N LEU A 223 9.75 -7.23 13.76
CA LEU A 223 9.65 -8.51 14.48
C LEU A 223 10.77 -8.71 15.51
N ASN A 224 11.83 -7.90 15.43
CA ASN A 224 13.05 -8.03 16.25
C ASN A 224 12.99 -7.27 17.58
N THR A 225 11.87 -6.61 17.91
CA THR A 225 11.76 -5.86 19.16
C THR A 225 11.63 -6.84 20.33
N LYS A 226 12.57 -6.76 21.27
CA LYS A 226 12.55 -7.48 22.56
C LYS A 226 11.43 -6.99 23.51
N SER A 227 10.31 -6.50 22.98
CA SER A 227 9.17 -6.12 23.81
C SER A 227 8.49 -7.39 24.32
N PRO A 228 8.07 -7.43 25.60
CA PRO A 228 7.33 -8.57 26.15
C PRO A 228 5.90 -8.68 25.58
N VAL A 229 5.46 -7.67 24.83
CA VAL A 229 4.17 -7.62 24.15
C VAL A 229 4.41 -8.03 22.69
N GLU A 230 3.77 -9.11 22.27
CA GLU A 230 3.75 -9.55 20.87
C GLU A 230 3.14 -8.45 19.99
N PRO A 231 3.60 -8.26 18.74
CA PRO A 231 3.00 -7.29 17.85
C PRO A 231 1.57 -7.71 17.52
N ASP A 232 0.58 -6.92 17.94
CA ASP A 232 -0.82 -7.10 17.56
C ASP A 232 -0.98 -6.86 16.04
N ILE A 233 -0.86 -7.92 15.24
CA ILE A 233 -0.92 -7.85 13.77
C ILE A 233 -2.27 -7.27 13.34
N ASP A 234 -3.35 -7.70 13.96
CA ASP A 234 -4.72 -7.23 13.65
C ASP A 234 -4.86 -5.72 13.89
N LEU A 235 -4.31 -5.23 15.00
CA LEU A 235 -4.29 -3.80 15.32
C LEU A 235 -3.46 -3.04 14.30
N THR A 236 -2.33 -3.62 13.86
CA THR A 236 -1.48 -2.97 12.86
C THR A 236 -2.15 -2.91 11.50
N ILE A 237 -2.85 -3.97 11.09
CA ILE A 237 -3.64 -3.98 9.86
C ILE A 237 -4.69 -2.88 9.90
N LEU A 238 -5.42 -2.77 11.01
CA LEU A 238 -6.46 -1.76 11.14
C LEU A 238 -5.85 -0.34 11.16
N LYS A 239 -4.76 -0.12 11.89
CA LYS A 239 -3.99 1.14 11.86
C LYS A 239 -3.54 1.49 10.45
N ALA A 240 -3.06 0.52 9.66
CA ALA A 240 -2.64 0.74 8.29
C ALA A 240 -3.81 1.22 7.41
N LEU A 241 -5.00 0.63 7.56
CA LEU A 241 -6.21 1.05 6.87
C LEU A 241 -6.62 2.48 7.29
N LEU A 242 -6.65 2.77 8.60
CA LEU A 242 -7.02 4.08 9.14
C LEU A 242 -6.03 5.18 8.75
N LYS A 243 -4.73 4.88 8.73
CA LYS A 243 -3.69 5.80 8.25
C LYS A 243 -3.88 6.08 6.75
N ALA A 244 -4.22 5.07 5.96
CA ALA A 244 -4.49 5.21 4.54
C ALA A 244 -5.75 6.04 4.22
N THR A 245 -6.83 5.92 5.01
CA THR A 245 -8.02 6.76 4.82
C THR A 245 -7.69 8.24 5.01
N SER A 246 -6.83 8.58 5.97
CA SER A 246 -6.31 9.95 6.16
C SER A 246 -5.32 10.41 5.07
N GLY A 247 -4.82 9.48 4.26
CA GLY A 247 -3.80 9.75 3.23
C GLY A 247 -4.34 9.93 1.83
N CYS A 248 -5.54 9.43 1.55
CA CYS A 248 -6.10 9.42 0.20
C CYS A 248 -7.07 10.55 -0.11
N SER A 249 -7.66 11.19 0.90
CA SER A 249 -8.64 12.22 0.64
C SER A 249 -8.02 13.62 0.57
N VAL A 250 -7.80 14.10 -0.65
CA VAL A 250 -7.35 15.48 -0.91
C VAL A 250 -8.49 16.50 -0.70
N ASN A 251 -9.76 16.04 -0.67
CA ASN A 251 -10.94 16.91 -0.63
C ASN A 251 -11.93 16.63 0.53
N LYS A 252 -11.69 15.63 1.40
CA LYS A 252 -12.56 15.39 2.57
C LYS A 252 -12.12 16.26 3.74
N THR A 253 -13.09 16.79 4.47
CA THR A 253 -12.83 17.50 5.73
C THR A 253 -12.23 16.54 6.77
N ASN A 254 -11.52 17.07 7.78
CA ASN A 254 -10.97 16.25 8.85
C ASN A 254 -12.07 15.43 9.56
N GLU A 255 -13.28 15.98 9.68
CA GLU A 255 -14.43 15.31 10.30
C GLU A 255 -14.94 14.13 9.46
N GLU A 256 -15.01 14.27 8.13
CA GLU A 256 -15.36 13.15 7.25
C GLU A 256 -14.31 12.03 7.30
N GLN A 257 -13.03 12.38 7.47
CA GLN A 257 -11.97 11.38 7.62
C GLN A 257 -12.10 10.63 8.96
N LYS A 258 -12.36 11.35 10.06
CA LYS A 258 -12.61 10.74 11.38
C LYS A 258 -13.87 9.88 11.38
N HIS A 259 -14.93 10.34 10.73
CA HIS A 259 -16.17 9.57 10.58
C HIS A 259 -15.92 8.24 9.86
N GLU A 260 -15.16 8.26 8.76
CA GLU A 260 -14.80 7.03 8.03
C GLU A 260 -13.94 6.09 8.88
N GLN A 261 -12.98 6.66 9.62
CA GLN A 261 -12.13 5.91 10.54
C GLN A 261 -12.95 5.25 11.65
N PHE A 262 -13.91 5.98 12.22
CA PHE A 262 -14.82 5.47 13.25
C PHE A 262 -15.69 4.35 12.68
N ARG A 263 -16.31 4.58 11.51
CA ARG A 263 -17.14 3.58 10.82
C ARG A 263 -16.38 2.27 10.65
N LEU A 264 -15.13 2.34 10.18
CA LEU A 264 -14.28 1.17 10.01
C LEU A 264 -14.00 0.46 11.35
N ALA A 265 -13.65 1.22 12.40
CA ALA A 265 -13.42 0.66 13.73
C ALA A 265 -14.66 -0.02 14.34
N LEU A 266 -15.86 0.53 14.08
CA LEU A 266 -17.15 -0.04 14.51
C LEU A 266 -17.43 -1.36 13.80
N GLU A 267 -17.23 -1.42 12.48
CA GLU A 267 -17.42 -2.63 11.69
C GLU A 267 -16.48 -3.76 12.19
N TRP A 268 -15.25 -3.38 12.52
CA TRP A 268 -14.22 -4.28 13.04
C TRP A 268 -14.36 -4.57 14.54
N ASN A 269 -15.33 -3.96 15.23
CA ASN A 269 -15.56 -4.09 16.66
C ASN A 269 -14.33 -3.77 17.53
N ARG A 270 -13.59 -2.72 17.18
CA ARG A 270 -12.37 -2.28 17.88
C ARG A 270 -12.57 -0.92 18.54
N VAL A 271 -13.20 -0.94 19.72
CA VAL A 271 -13.52 0.26 20.50
C VAL A 271 -12.26 0.96 21.03
N ASP A 272 -11.21 0.18 21.27
CA ASP A 272 -9.91 0.64 21.76
C ASP A 272 -9.25 1.63 20.79
N ILE A 273 -9.38 1.39 19.49
CA ILE A 273 -8.83 2.26 18.46
C ILE A 273 -9.58 3.58 18.40
N VAL A 274 -10.91 3.56 18.55
CA VAL A 274 -11.68 4.80 18.61
C VAL A 274 -11.23 5.67 19.78
N LYS A 275 -11.09 5.09 20.97
CA LYS A 275 -10.66 5.78 22.19
C LYS A 275 -9.23 6.33 22.12
N ASN A 276 -8.34 5.62 21.45
CA ASN A 276 -6.91 5.93 21.46
C ASN A 276 -6.47 6.81 20.28
N GLU A 277 -7.10 6.65 19.11
CA GLU A 277 -6.60 7.21 17.85
C GLU A 277 -7.55 8.17 17.15
N ILE A 278 -8.87 7.98 17.29
CA ILE A 278 -9.87 8.73 16.50
C ILE A 278 -10.47 9.86 17.31
N MET A 279 -10.97 9.56 18.51
CA MET A 279 -11.62 10.51 19.41
C MET A 279 -10.75 10.67 20.65
N LYS A 280 -9.96 11.75 20.69
CA LYS A 280 -9.19 12.08 21.90
C LYS A 280 -10.16 12.49 23.01
N LYS A 281 -9.76 12.29 24.26
CA LYS A 281 -10.61 12.49 25.46
C LYS A 281 -11.29 13.86 25.57
N ASP A 282 -10.76 14.89 24.91
CA ASP A 282 -11.21 16.29 25.02
C ASP A 282 -11.91 16.81 23.76
N GLU A 283 -12.33 15.93 22.85
CA GLU A 283 -13.00 16.31 21.60
C GLU A 283 -14.53 16.27 21.73
N ASP A 284 -15.23 17.20 21.09
CA ASP A 284 -16.69 17.33 21.20
C ASP A 284 -17.42 16.31 20.29
N TRP A 285 -18.07 15.33 20.91
CA TRP A 285 -18.86 14.27 20.26
C TRP A 285 -20.22 14.75 19.72
N THR A 286 -20.47 16.06 19.72
CA THR A 286 -21.74 16.65 19.28
C THR A 286 -21.68 17.14 17.83
N SER A 287 -20.49 17.25 17.26
CA SER A 287 -20.30 17.74 15.91
C SER A 287 -20.20 16.57 14.91
N THR A 288 -21.04 16.64 13.87
CA THR A 288 -21.07 15.81 12.66
C THR A 288 -21.50 14.34 12.78
N ASN A 289 -22.71 14.08 12.26
CA ASN A 289 -23.18 12.82 11.65
C ASN A 289 -23.01 11.50 12.45
N LEU A 290 -22.76 11.57 13.76
CA LEU A 290 -22.61 10.39 14.61
C LEU A 290 -23.89 9.55 14.75
N ASN A 291 -25.05 10.07 14.35
CA ASN A 291 -26.33 9.35 14.38
C ASN A 291 -26.28 8.06 13.55
N ASP A 292 -25.71 8.09 12.33
CA ASP A 292 -25.52 6.89 11.50
C ASP A 292 -24.61 5.87 12.21
N LEU A 293 -23.54 6.34 12.84
CA LEU A 293 -22.62 5.47 13.58
C LEU A 293 -23.27 4.86 14.83
N PHE A 294 -24.10 5.63 15.54
CA PHE A 294 -24.84 5.15 16.70
C PHE A 294 -25.92 4.12 16.28
N GLU A 295 -26.67 4.39 15.21
CA GLU A 295 -27.64 3.45 14.64
C GLU A 295 -26.97 2.14 14.20
N ARG A 296 -25.82 2.23 13.52
CA ARG A 296 -25.01 1.05 13.16
C ARG A 296 -24.51 0.30 14.38
N ALA A 297 -24.09 0.98 15.44
CA ALA A 297 -23.67 0.34 16.68
C ALA A 297 -24.81 -0.46 17.31
N LEU A 298 -26.03 0.07 17.29
CA LEU A 298 -27.24 -0.61 17.77
C LEU A 298 -27.60 -1.80 16.89
N THR A 299 -27.67 -1.61 15.57
CA THR A 299 -28.02 -2.65 14.59
C THR A 299 -27.04 -3.82 14.64
N ASN A 300 -25.74 -3.53 14.77
CA ASN A 300 -24.68 -4.53 14.86
C ASN A 300 -24.43 -5.05 16.28
N SER A 301 -25.29 -4.73 17.26
CA SER A 301 -25.19 -5.17 18.65
C SER A 301 -23.82 -4.88 19.32
N ARG A 302 -23.21 -3.74 18.99
CA ARG A 302 -21.89 -3.31 19.49
C ARG A 302 -22.02 -2.57 20.82
N THR A 303 -22.29 -3.28 21.91
CA THR A 303 -22.60 -2.69 23.23
C THR A 303 -21.49 -1.80 23.80
N GLU A 304 -20.23 -2.11 23.54
CA GLU A 304 -19.11 -1.28 24.02
C GLU A 304 -19.05 0.07 23.31
N PHE A 305 -19.44 0.13 22.04
CA PHE A 305 -19.57 1.38 21.29
C PHE A 305 -20.76 2.18 21.81
N VAL A 306 -21.92 1.54 22.06
CA VAL A 306 -23.08 2.22 22.66
C VAL A 306 -22.69 2.85 23.99
N LYS A 307 -21.97 2.10 24.85
CA LYS A 307 -21.46 2.63 26.11
C LYS A 307 -20.50 3.81 25.89
N LEU A 308 -19.60 3.71 24.90
CA LEU A 308 -18.69 4.80 24.55
C LEU A 308 -19.45 6.08 24.16
N PHE A 309 -20.48 5.99 23.32
CA PHE A 309 -21.30 7.15 22.96
C PHE A 309 -21.99 7.78 24.19
N LEU A 310 -22.51 6.95 25.10
CA LEU A 310 -23.16 7.43 26.33
C LEU A 310 -22.18 8.06 27.33
N ASP A 311 -20.97 7.50 27.45
CA ASP A 311 -19.91 8.03 28.32
C ASP A 311 -19.40 9.42 27.85
N HIS A 312 -19.67 9.79 26.59
CA HIS A 312 -19.29 11.06 25.96
C HIS A 312 -20.49 12.00 25.68
N ASP A 313 -21.56 11.88 26.46
CA ASP A 313 -22.73 12.78 26.45
C ASP A 313 -23.43 12.89 25.07
N PHE A 314 -23.48 11.80 24.32
CA PHE A 314 -24.23 11.76 23.06
C PHE A 314 -25.73 12.10 23.27
N PRO A 315 -26.30 13.08 22.54
CA PRO A 315 -27.66 13.56 22.77
C PRO A 315 -28.69 12.55 22.26
N LEU A 316 -29.07 11.59 23.12
CA LEU A 316 -30.11 10.60 22.82
C LEU A 316 -31.46 11.23 22.45
N THR A 317 -31.79 12.39 23.02
CA THR A 317 -33.06 13.09 22.77
C THR A 317 -33.18 13.56 21.31
N ASP A 318 -32.06 13.86 20.65
CA ASP A 318 -32.03 14.29 19.26
C ASP A 318 -31.99 13.10 18.28
N PHE A 319 -31.75 11.89 18.79
CA PHE A 319 -31.64 10.65 18.02
C PHE A 319 -32.95 9.85 17.92
N ILE A 320 -33.79 9.88 18.98
CA ILE A 320 -35.07 9.14 19.08
C ILE A 320 -36.18 9.88 18.35
#